data_AF-A0A8T3YVF4-F1
#
_entry.id   AF-A0A8T3YVF4-F1
#
_cell.length_a   1.000
_cell.length_b   1.000
_cell.length_c   1.000
_cell.angle_alpha   90.00
_cell.angle_beta   90.00
_cell.angle_gamma   90.00
#
_symmetry.space_group_name_H-M   'P 1'
#
loop_
_entity.id
_entity.type
_entity.pdbx_description
1 polymer ?
#
loop_
_entity_poly.entity_id
_entity_poly.type
_entity_poly.pdbx_seq_one_letter_code
_entity_poly.pdbx_strand_id
1 'polypeptide(L)' 'MTEIILTCVITKEEGRYASVCPELDVASMGDTPEEAQENLQEAVSGHLAIAGEEGLLQDIYQ' A
#
# COMPACT_ATOMS: atom_id res chain seq x y z
N MET A 1 3.18 4.51 19.59
CA MET A 1 3.47 3.94 18.25
C MET A 1 2.15 3.39 17.77
N THR A 2 1.58 3.97 16.70
CA THR A 2 0.30 3.50 16.18
C THR A 2 0.58 2.36 15.23
N GLU A 3 0.02 1.20 15.50
CA GLU A 3 0.03 0.08 14.55
C GLU A 3 -1.22 0.17 13.68
N ILE A 4 -1.03 0.05 12.37
CA ILE A 4 -2.09 0.04 11.37
C ILE A 4 -1.99 -1.29 10.64
N ILE A 5 -3.09 -2.02 10.58
CA ILE A 5 -3.21 -3.28 9.86
C ILE A 5 -4.03 -3.00 8.60
N LEU A 6 -3.49 -3.37 7.45
CA LEU A 6 -4.10 -3.14 6.13
C LEU A 6 -4.09 -4.43 5.32
N THR A 7 -4.99 -4.54 4.36
CA THR A 7 -5.05 -5.67 3.43
C THR A 7 -4.03 -5.47 2.32
N CYS A 8 -3.33 -6.55 1.94
CA CYS A 8 -2.51 -6.61 0.74
C CYS A 8 -3.05 -7.72 -0.17
N VAL A 9 -3.61 -7.34 -1.31
CA VAL A 9 -4.07 -8.27 -2.34
C VAL A 9 -2.99 -8.39 -3.41
N ILE A 10 -2.43 -9.58 -3.59
CA ILE A 10 -1.39 -9.85 -4.59
C ILE A 10 -1.97 -10.69 -5.72
N THR A 11 -1.80 -10.22 -6.96
CA THR A 11 -2.24 -10.90 -8.18
C THR A 11 -1.06 -11.05 -9.14
N LYS A 12 -0.95 -12.21 -9.80
CA LYS A 12 0.08 -12.41 -10.84
C LYS A 12 -0.40 -11.84 -12.16
N GLU A 13 0.31 -10.87 -12.71
CA GLU A 13 0.01 -10.21 -13.99
C GLU A 13 1.26 -10.15 -14.87
N GLU A 14 1.14 -10.60 -16.13
CA GLU A 14 2.19 -10.49 -17.15
C GLU A 14 3.59 -10.98 -16.73
N GLY A 15 3.65 -12.01 -15.87
CA GLY A 15 4.91 -12.56 -15.36
C GLY A 15 5.50 -11.84 -14.16
N ARG A 16 4.82 -10.80 -13.66
CA ARG A 16 5.12 -10.06 -12.43
C ARG A 16 3.98 -10.21 -11.43
N TYR A 17 4.10 -9.58 -10.28
CA TYR A 17 3.11 -9.59 -9.21
C TYR A 17 2.66 -8.16 -8.93
N ALA A 18 1.38 -7.88 -9.14
CA ALA A 18 0.74 -6.64 -8.72
C ALA A 18 0.22 -6.80 -7.29
N SER A 19 0.38 -5.75 -6.49
CA SER A 19 -0.08 -5.70 -5.10
C SER A 19 -0.92 -4.45 -4.88
N VAL A 20 -2.03 -4.58 -4.15
CA VAL A 20 -2.98 -3.48 -3.90
C VAL A 20 -3.38 -3.46 -2.43
N CYS A 21 -3.40 -2.26 -1.85
CA CYS A 21 -4.02 -1.94 -0.57
C CYS A 21 -5.38 -1.27 -0.85
N PRO A 22 -6.49 -2.04 -0.84
CA PRO A 22 -7.80 -1.52 -1.23
C PRO A 22 -8.31 -0.43 -0.30
N GLU A 23 -7.90 -0.43 0.97
CA GLU A 23 -8.30 0.58 1.95
C GLU A 23 -7.73 1.97 1.66
N LEU A 24 -6.59 2.05 0.96
CA LEU A 24 -5.90 3.30 0.67
C LEU A 24 -5.90 3.66 -0.82
N ASP A 25 -6.45 2.79 -1.66
CA ASP A 25 -6.34 2.88 -3.12
C ASP A 25 -4.86 3.05 -3.59
N VAL A 26 -3.95 2.33 -2.92
CA VAL A 26 -2.52 2.33 -3.24
C VAL A 26 -2.16 0.99 -3.87
N ALA A 27 -1.38 1.05 -4.95
CA ALA A 27 -0.91 -0.13 -5.68
C ALA A 27 0.60 -0.09 -5.90
N SER A 28 1.19 -1.27 -6.02
CA SER A 28 2.59 -1.46 -6.38
C SER A 28 2.77 -2.76 -7.18
N MET A 29 4.01 -3.03 -7.62
CA MET A 29 4.35 -4.28 -8.33
C MET A 29 5.76 -4.75 -7.97
N GLY A 30 6.00 -6.05 -8.11
CA GLY A 30 7.31 -6.68 -7.96
C GLY A 30 7.46 -7.92 -8.85
N ASP A 31 8.68 -8.43 -8.99
CA ASP A 31 8.97 -9.63 -9.77
C ASP A 31 8.67 -10.92 -8.97
N THR A 32 8.60 -10.81 -7.64
CA THR A 32 8.12 -11.87 -6.74
C THR A 32 6.94 -11.38 -5.87
N PRO A 33 6.14 -12.30 -5.26
CA PRO A 33 5.12 -11.90 -4.30
C PRO A 33 5.68 -11.11 -3.12
N GLU A 34 6.85 -11.50 -2.60
CA GLU A 34 7.51 -10.83 -1.49
C GLU A 34 7.92 -9.41 -1.89
N GLU A 35 8.54 -9.23 -3.06
CA GLU A 35 8.93 -7.91 -3.56
C GLU A 35 7.71 -7.03 -3.80
N ALA A 36 6.62 -7.57 -4.36
CA ALA A 36 5.38 -6.82 -4.54
C ALA A 36 4.78 -6.37 -3.20
N GLN A 37 4.89 -7.18 -2.15
CA GLN A 37 4.47 -6.83 -0.80
C GLN A 37 5.34 -5.72 -0.20
N GLU A 38 6.68 -5.87 -0.26
CA GLU A 38 7.62 -4.88 0.25
C GLU A 38 7.44 -3.52 -0.45
N ASN A 39 7.33 -3.53 -1.78
CA ASN A 39 7.11 -2.32 -2.55
C ASN A 39 5.74 -1.67 -2.25
N LEU A 40 4.70 -2.45 -1.93
CA LEU A 40 3.42 -1.91 -1.49
C LEU A 40 3.54 -1.27 -0.10
N GLN A 41 4.29 -1.89 0.81
CA GLN A 41 4.52 -1.36 2.15
C GLN A 41 5.22 0.00 2.11
N GLU A 42 6.23 0.17 1.25
CA GLU A 42 6.88 1.46 1.04
C GLU A 42 5.92 2.51 0.47
N ALA A 43 5.13 2.14 -0.56
CA ALA A 43 4.15 3.02 -1.17
C ALA A 43 3.09 3.49 -0.16
N VAL A 44 2.56 2.58 0.66
CA VAL A 44 1.62 2.87 1.75
C VAL A 44 2.25 3.79 2.80
N SER A 45 3.49 3.52 3.21
CA SER A 45 4.19 4.34 4.21
C SER A 45 4.39 5.77 3.71
N GLY A 46 4.78 5.93 2.43
CA GLY A 46 4.89 7.25 1.80
C GLY A 46 3.54 7.97 1.70
N HIS A 47 2.48 7.25 1.30
CA HIS A 47 1.13 7.80 1.22
C HIS A 47 0.63 8.32 2.59
N LEU A 48 0.81 7.52 3.65
CA LEU A 48 0.43 7.91 5.02
C LEU A 48 1.29 9.04 5.58
N ALA A 49 2.59 9.10 5.23
CA ALA A 49 3.45 10.20 5.64
C ALA A 49 2.96 11.53 5.06
N ILE A 50 2.66 11.58 3.76
CA ILE A 50 2.10 12.76 3.09
C ILE A 50 0.74 13.12 3.70
N ALA A 51 -0.16 12.14 3.84
CA ALA A 51 -1.48 12.38 4.43
C ALA A 51 -1.40 12.91 5.88
N GLY A 52 -0.40 12.46 6.65
CA GLY A 52 -0.14 12.94 7.99
C GLY A 52 0.41 14.36 8.05
N GLU A 53 1.28 14.73 7.11
CA GLU A 53 1.83 16.10 7.00
C GLU A 53 0.79 17.11 6.51
N GLU A 54 -0.12 16.70 5.63
CA GLU A 54 -1.18 17.56 5.07
C GLU A 54 -2.47 17.60 5.93
N GLY A 55 -2.54 16.82 7.01
CA GLY A 55 -3.75 16.70 7.84
C GLY A 55 -4.90 15.92 7.19
N LEU A 56 -4.63 15.26 6.06
CA LEU A 56 -5.57 14.48 5.23
C LEU A 56 -5.88 13.08 5.80
N LEU A 57 -5.25 12.67 6.91
CA LEU A 57 -5.57 11.41 7.60
C LEU A 57 -7.06 11.29 8.01
N GLN A 58 -7.81 12.39 8.02
CA GLN A 58 -9.26 12.38 8.26
C GLN A 58 -10.07 11.76 7.12
N ASP A 59 -9.55 11.74 5.89
CA ASP A 59 -10.30 11.27 4.71
C ASP A 59 -10.13 9.78 4.43
N ILE A 60 -9.14 9.13 5.05
CA ILE A 60 -8.85 7.68 4.90
C ILE A 60 -9.89 6.80 5.65
N TYR A 61 -10.69 7.37 6.54
CA TYR A 61 -11.68 6.65 7.36
C TYR A 61 -13.14 6.77 6.86
N GLN A 62 -13.38 7.19 5.61
CA GLN A 62 -14.73 7.33 5.03
C GLN A 62 -15.21 6.07 4.30
#